data_AF-A0A154MMJ7-F1
#
_entry.id   AF-A0A154MMJ7-F1
#
_cell.length_a   1.000
_cell.length_b   1.000
_cell.length_c   1.000
_cell.angle_alpha   90.00
_cell.angle_beta   90.00
_cell.angle_gamma   90.00
#
_symmetry.space_group_name_H-M   'P 1'
#
loop_
_entity.id
_entity.type
_entity.pdbx_description
1 polymer ?
#
loop_
_entity_poly.entity_id
_entity_poly.type
_entity_poly.pdbx_seq_one_letter_code
_entity_poly.pdbx_strand_id
1 'polypeptide(L)'
;MSPTATEQGKGKPVNAIRTAAGAVPDGRVFDVEPSNEGWEIKVASHGQEHKVRVSRDGGQVLGKQQTAKPSDDLPKIEQAGVDAVKALQAAQQRQPGELDEMEIDYAADGALIWEIGLRDGKGVEHEVNVDAKTGEAR
;
A
#
# COMPACT_ATOMS: atom_id res chain seq x y z
N MET A 1 19.19 22.03 2.95
CA MET A 1 18.42 21.92 1.69
C MET A 1 17.11 21.26 2.04
N SER A 2 15.98 21.88 1.70
CA SER A 2 14.66 21.30 1.96
C SER A 2 14.26 20.40 0.77
N PRO A 3 13.70 19.21 1.00
CA PRO A 3 13.26 18.34 -0.08
C PRO A 3 12.11 19.01 -0.87
N THR A 4 12.12 18.86 -2.18
CA THR A 4 11.05 19.36 -3.08
C THR A 4 9.73 18.64 -2.80
N ALA A 5 8.59 19.26 -3.14
CA ALA A 5 7.25 18.72 -2.87
C ALA A 5 7.06 17.28 -3.37
N THR A 6 7.73 16.91 -4.46
CA THR A 6 7.74 15.57 -5.07
C THR A 6 8.52 14.53 -4.25
N GLU A 7 9.56 14.91 -3.49
CA GLU A 7 10.24 13.99 -2.55
C GLU A 7 9.42 13.84 -1.26
N GLN A 8 8.77 14.92 -0.81
CA GLN A 8 7.91 14.89 0.37
C GLN A 8 6.62 14.07 0.14
N GLY A 9 6.07 14.08 -1.07
CA GLY A 9 4.90 13.27 -1.44
C GLY A 9 5.19 11.77 -1.41
N LYS A 10 6.26 11.33 -2.07
CA LYS A 10 6.71 9.92 -2.10
C LYS A 10 6.99 9.30 -0.73
N GLY A 11 7.51 10.10 0.21
CA GLY A 11 7.86 9.61 1.55
C GLY A 11 6.66 9.29 2.45
N LYS A 12 5.51 9.94 2.23
CA LYS A 12 4.32 9.82 3.09
C LYS A 12 3.65 8.43 3.03
N PRO A 13 3.31 7.88 1.85
CA PRO A 13 2.69 6.56 1.79
C PRO A 13 3.64 5.48 2.30
N VAL A 14 4.94 5.54 1.96
CA VAL A 14 5.94 4.59 2.46
C VAL A 14 6.04 4.65 4.00
N ASN A 15 6.01 5.84 4.59
CA ASN A 15 5.99 6.00 6.05
C ASN A 15 4.69 5.43 6.64
N ALA A 16 3.54 5.71 6.04
CA ALA A 16 2.24 5.22 6.51
C ALA A 16 2.15 3.69 6.48
N ILE A 17 2.62 3.05 5.41
CA ILE A 17 2.69 1.59 5.24
C ILE A 17 3.53 0.98 6.38
N ARG A 18 4.72 1.53 6.64
CA ARG A 18 5.61 1.04 7.71
C ARG A 18 5.00 1.21 9.09
N THR A 19 4.40 2.37 9.34
CA THR A 19 3.70 2.66 10.61
C THR A 19 2.54 1.70 10.84
N ALA A 20 1.73 1.43 9.81
CA ALA A 20 0.61 0.50 9.91
C ALA A 20 1.08 -0.95 10.13
N ALA A 21 2.07 -1.42 9.36
CA ALA A 21 2.66 -2.75 9.53
C ALA A 21 3.22 -2.93 10.96
N GLY A 22 3.96 -1.95 11.48
CA GLY A 22 4.53 -1.99 12.82
C GLY A 22 3.51 -1.89 13.96
N ALA A 23 2.29 -1.42 13.69
CA ALA A 23 1.22 -1.32 14.68
C ALA A 23 0.52 -2.66 14.98
N VAL A 24 0.77 -3.68 14.16
CA VAL A 24 0.17 -5.01 14.24
C VAL A 24 1.29 -6.06 14.33
N PRO A 25 1.25 -7.00 15.28
CA PRO A 25 2.24 -8.08 15.36
C PRO A 25 2.33 -8.84 14.02
N ASP A 26 3.54 -9.04 13.52
CA ASP A 26 3.80 -9.70 12.22
C ASP A 26 2.96 -9.12 11.05
N GLY A 27 2.63 -7.82 11.13
CA GLY A 27 1.71 -7.16 10.23
C GLY A 27 2.21 -7.09 8.79
N ARG A 28 1.38 -7.55 7.84
CA ARG A 28 1.59 -7.40 6.40
C ARG A 28 0.49 -6.54 5.80
N VAL A 29 0.85 -5.34 5.37
CA VAL A 29 -0.07 -4.47 4.61
C VAL A 29 -0.46 -5.16 3.32
N PHE A 30 -1.72 -5.08 2.93
CA PHE A 30 -2.23 -5.64 1.66
C PHE A 30 -3.16 -4.71 0.90
N ASP A 31 -3.52 -3.58 1.50
CA ASP A 31 -4.38 -2.56 0.91
C ASP A 31 -4.05 -1.21 1.58
N VAL A 32 -3.94 -0.16 0.77
CA VAL A 32 -3.63 1.21 1.18
C VAL A 32 -4.50 2.19 0.39
N GLU A 33 -5.35 2.92 1.10
CA GLU A 33 -6.20 3.97 0.54
C GLU A 33 -5.96 5.31 1.25
N PRO A 34 -5.89 6.44 0.52
CA PRO A 34 -5.97 7.75 1.12
C PRO A 34 -7.37 7.98 1.70
N SER A 35 -7.44 8.64 2.84
CA SER A 35 -8.69 9.06 3.48
C SER A 35 -8.64 10.54 3.84
N ASN A 36 -9.78 11.10 4.25
CA ASN A 36 -9.86 12.51 4.64
C ASN A 36 -8.85 12.88 5.76
N GLU A 37 -8.60 11.96 6.70
CA GLU A 37 -7.73 12.18 7.87
C GLU A 37 -6.29 11.71 7.67
N GLY A 38 -5.99 11.03 6.56
CA GLY A 38 -4.67 10.49 6.27
C GLY A 38 -4.77 9.24 5.40
N TRP A 39 -4.47 8.08 5.98
CA TRP A 39 -4.46 6.80 5.29
C TRP A 39 -5.33 5.80 6.04
N GLU A 40 -6.09 5.00 5.30
CA GLU A 40 -6.71 3.78 5.80
C GLU A 40 -5.97 2.60 5.18
N ILE A 41 -5.47 1.69 6.02
CA ILE A 41 -4.56 0.62 5.60
C ILE A 41 -5.05 -0.69 6.18
N LYS A 42 -5.25 -1.72 5.35
CA LYS A 42 -5.56 -3.07 5.82
C LYS A 42 -4.27 -3.86 6.03
N VAL A 43 -4.15 -4.48 7.20
CA VAL A 43 -2.96 -5.20 7.65
C VAL A 43 -3.37 -6.62 8.04
N ALA A 44 -2.79 -7.61 7.38
CA ALA A 44 -2.94 -9.01 7.71
C ALA A 44 -2.04 -9.39 8.89
N SER A 45 -2.56 -10.15 9.84
CA SER A 45 -1.79 -10.75 10.94
C SER A 45 -2.50 -12.00 11.44
N HIS A 46 -1.78 -13.14 11.46
CA HIS A 46 -2.28 -14.43 11.97
C HIS A 46 -3.69 -14.82 11.45
N GLY A 47 -3.95 -14.63 10.15
CA GLY A 47 -5.24 -14.94 9.53
C GLY A 47 -6.38 -13.97 9.89
N GLN A 48 -6.06 -12.81 10.47
CA GLN A 48 -6.98 -11.71 10.74
C GLN A 48 -6.60 -10.48 9.92
N GLU A 49 -7.59 -9.64 9.67
CA GLU A 49 -7.39 -8.32 9.09
C GLU A 49 -7.55 -7.25 10.18
N HIS A 50 -6.64 -6.30 10.19
CA HIS A 50 -6.72 -5.07 10.96
C HIS A 50 -6.79 -3.87 10.03
N LYS A 51 -7.81 -3.04 10.22
CA LYS A 51 -7.87 -1.70 9.64
C LYS A 51 -7.10 -0.75 10.53
N VAL A 52 -6.07 -0.12 9.99
CA VAL A 52 -5.23 0.86 10.68
C VAL A 52 -5.37 2.21 9.99
N ARG A 53 -5.75 3.23 10.76
CA ARG A 53 -5.75 4.62 10.29
C ARG A 53 -4.45 5.29 10.69
N VAL A 54 -3.79 5.93 9.75
CA VAL A 54 -2.50 6.61 9.95
C VAL A 54 -2.61 8.08 9.54
N SER A 55 -1.94 8.97 10.26
CA SER A 55 -1.86 10.39 9.95
C SER A 55 -1.38 10.64 8.54
N ARG A 56 -1.76 11.79 7.95
CA ARG A 56 -1.42 12.15 6.56
C ARG A 56 0.08 12.16 6.25
N ASP A 57 0.93 12.46 7.24
CA ASP A 57 2.40 12.39 7.13
C ASP A 57 2.98 10.97 7.30
N GLY A 58 2.13 9.99 7.59
CA GLY A 58 2.48 8.59 7.81
C GLY A 58 3.10 8.29 9.17
N GLY A 59 3.22 9.27 10.07
CA GLY A 59 4.04 9.14 11.29
C GLY A 59 3.31 8.62 12.53
N GLN A 60 1.96 8.62 12.54
CA GLN A 60 1.19 8.31 13.75
C GLN A 60 -0.01 7.42 13.45
N VAL A 61 -0.21 6.38 14.27
CA VAL A 61 -1.44 5.59 14.25
C VAL A 61 -2.55 6.41 14.92
N LEU A 62 -3.61 6.69 14.17
CA LEU A 62 -4.81 7.41 14.64
C LEU A 62 -5.88 6.44 15.16
N GLY A 63 -5.88 5.21 14.65
CA GLY A 63 -6.81 4.18 15.09
C GLY A 63 -6.42 2.80 14.57
N LYS A 64 -6.82 1.76 15.29
CA LYS A 64 -6.64 0.37 14.88
C LYS A 64 -7.85 -0.45 15.30
N GLN A 65 -8.40 -1.24 14.38
CA GLN A 65 -9.53 -2.10 14.64
C GLN A 65 -9.36 -3.42 13.88
N GLN A 66 -9.51 -4.56 14.55
CA GLN A 66 -9.65 -5.85 13.88
C GLN A 66 -11.04 -5.93 13.23
N THR A 67 -11.13 -6.41 11.99
CA THR A 67 -12.41 -6.56 11.31
C THR A 67 -13.12 -7.84 11.76
N ALA A 68 -14.45 -7.81 11.85
CA ALA A 68 -15.25 -8.97 12.23
C ALA A 68 -15.33 -10.02 11.10
N LYS A 69 -15.19 -9.55 9.85
CA LYS A 69 -15.16 -10.36 8.65
C LYS A 69 -13.91 -9.95 7.87
N PRO A 70 -12.81 -10.73 7.97
CA PRO A 70 -11.60 -10.45 7.22
C PRO A 70 -11.80 -10.58 5.70
N SER A 71 -10.98 -9.87 4.93
CA SER A 71 -10.96 -9.96 3.46
C SER A 71 -10.61 -11.36 2.97
N ASP A 72 -11.14 -11.73 1.81
CA ASP A 72 -10.71 -12.89 1.03
C ASP A 72 -9.34 -12.69 0.35
N ASP A 73 -8.70 -11.53 0.55
CA ASP A 73 -7.32 -11.26 0.11
C ASP A 73 -6.25 -11.74 1.10
N LEU A 74 -6.63 -12.15 2.31
CA LEU A 74 -5.66 -12.68 3.28
C LEU A 74 -4.82 -13.85 2.70
N PRO A 75 -5.38 -14.82 1.97
CA PRO A 75 -4.60 -15.85 1.28
C PRO A 75 -3.70 -15.30 0.17
N LYS A 76 -4.05 -14.17 -0.47
CA LYS A 76 -3.24 -13.53 -1.52
C LYS A 76 -1.97 -12.94 -0.93
N ILE A 77 -2.08 -12.19 0.17
CA ILE A 77 -0.89 -11.60 0.83
C ILE A 77 0.00 -12.68 1.43
N GLU A 78 -0.55 -13.79 1.97
CA GLU A 78 0.26 -14.94 2.41
C GLU A 78 1.14 -15.49 1.30
N GLN A 79 0.64 -15.49 0.06
CA GLN A 79 1.37 -15.94 -1.11
C GLN A 79 2.39 -14.91 -1.64
N ALA A 80 2.20 -13.61 -1.39
CA ALA A 80 3.08 -12.57 -1.90
C ALA A 80 4.52 -12.72 -1.36
N GLY A 81 5.51 -12.62 -2.25
CA GLY A 81 6.95 -12.58 -1.91
C GLY A 81 7.50 -11.17 -1.77
N VAL A 82 6.75 -10.16 -2.23
CA VAL A 82 7.10 -8.75 -2.20
C VAL A 82 6.13 -8.01 -1.28
N ASP A 83 6.68 -7.18 -0.38
CA ASP A 83 5.87 -6.33 0.47
C ASP A 83 5.39 -5.06 -0.25
N ALA A 84 4.39 -4.41 0.37
CA ALA A 84 3.73 -3.23 -0.18
C ALA A 84 4.68 -2.03 -0.38
N VAL A 85 5.74 -1.89 0.44
CA VAL A 85 6.73 -0.81 0.28
C VAL A 85 7.55 -1.02 -0.98
N LYS A 86 8.07 -2.25 -1.18
CA LYS A 86 8.87 -2.60 -2.35
C LYS A 86 8.03 -2.51 -3.63
N ALA A 87 6.77 -2.95 -3.58
CA ALA A 87 5.85 -2.84 -4.72
C ALA A 87 5.59 -1.37 -5.11
N LEU A 88 5.21 -0.53 -4.14
CA LEU A 88 5.01 0.91 -4.38
C LEU A 88 6.25 1.59 -4.97
N GLN A 89 7.44 1.27 -4.45
CA GLN A 89 8.69 1.82 -4.97
C GLN A 89 8.96 1.38 -6.41
N ALA A 90 8.71 0.12 -6.76
CA ALA A 90 8.84 -0.38 -8.13
C ALA A 90 7.87 0.32 -9.09
N ALA A 91 6.60 0.49 -8.67
CA ALA A 91 5.60 1.21 -9.45
C ALA A 91 6.00 2.68 -9.67
N GLN A 92 6.43 3.39 -8.62
CA GLN A 92 6.85 4.79 -8.71
C GLN A 92 8.14 5.01 -9.52
N GLN A 93 9.00 3.99 -9.63
CA GLN A 93 10.14 4.00 -10.53
C GLN A 93 9.70 3.88 -11.99
N ARG A 94 8.68 3.08 -12.27
CA ARG A 94 8.11 2.90 -13.61
C ARG A 94 7.28 4.13 -14.04
N GLN A 95 6.44 4.62 -13.16
CA GLN A 95 5.52 5.74 -13.38
C GLN A 95 5.60 6.71 -12.19
N PRO A 96 6.26 7.87 -12.31
CA PRO A 96 6.29 8.84 -11.23
C PRO A 96 4.88 9.38 -10.91
N GLY A 97 4.44 9.25 -9.66
CA GLY A 97 3.17 9.80 -9.20
C GLY A 97 2.98 9.66 -7.68
N GLU A 98 1.97 10.35 -7.17
CA GLU A 98 1.47 10.15 -5.81
C GLU A 98 0.57 8.93 -5.75
N LEU A 99 0.54 8.22 -4.61
CA LEU A 99 -0.32 7.06 -4.43
C LEU A 99 -1.80 7.48 -4.35
N ASP A 100 -2.61 6.98 -5.27
CA ASP A 100 -4.08 7.07 -5.21
C ASP A 100 -4.68 5.85 -4.51
N GLU A 101 -4.18 4.64 -4.81
CA GLU A 101 -4.58 3.40 -4.14
C GLU A 101 -3.56 2.28 -4.40
N MET A 102 -3.51 1.27 -3.53
CA MET A 102 -2.75 0.05 -3.76
C MET A 102 -3.42 -1.14 -3.08
N GLU A 103 -3.55 -2.26 -3.78
CA GLU A 103 -4.15 -3.49 -3.26
C GLU A 103 -3.43 -4.74 -3.79
N ILE A 104 -3.46 -5.85 -3.03
CA ILE A 104 -3.04 -7.17 -3.51
C ILE A 104 -4.21 -7.85 -4.27
N ASP A 105 -4.00 -8.20 -5.52
CA ASP A 105 -5.05 -8.86 -6.32
C ASP A 105 -4.48 -9.90 -7.31
N TYR A 106 -5.37 -10.54 -8.05
CA TYR A 106 -5.07 -11.31 -9.24
C TYR A 106 -5.42 -10.48 -10.48
N ALA A 107 -4.49 -10.40 -11.42
CA ALA A 107 -4.84 -9.86 -12.73
C ALA A 107 -5.86 -10.73 -13.46
N ALA A 108 -6.38 -10.19 -14.56
CA ALA A 108 -7.21 -10.93 -15.51
C ALA A 108 -6.55 -12.23 -16.04
N ASP A 109 -5.21 -12.30 -16.09
CA ASP A 109 -4.45 -13.48 -16.49
C ASP A 109 -4.17 -14.47 -15.33
N GLY A 110 -4.65 -14.17 -14.12
CA GLY A 110 -4.49 -14.97 -12.92
C GLY A 110 -3.16 -14.78 -12.18
N ALA A 111 -2.27 -13.89 -12.64
CA ALA A 111 -1.03 -13.60 -11.92
C ALA A 111 -1.31 -12.77 -10.65
N LEU A 112 -0.66 -13.15 -9.55
CA LEU A 112 -0.74 -12.42 -8.27
C LEU A 112 0.08 -11.13 -8.35
N ILE A 113 -0.55 -10.01 -8.05
CA ILE A 113 0.02 -8.67 -8.22
C ILE A 113 -0.33 -7.72 -7.10
N TRP A 114 0.48 -6.67 -7.03
CA TRP A 114 0.08 -5.39 -6.47
C TRP A 114 -0.47 -4.54 -7.61
N GLU A 115 -1.75 -4.17 -7.52
CA GLU A 115 -2.36 -3.15 -8.36
C GLU A 115 -2.14 -1.80 -7.67
N ILE A 116 -1.56 -0.82 -8.38
CA ILE A 116 -1.13 0.45 -7.79
C ILE A 116 -1.58 1.60 -8.68
N GLY A 117 -2.54 2.40 -8.21
CA GLY A 117 -2.96 3.65 -8.83
C GLY A 117 -2.01 4.80 -8.47
N LEU A 118 -1.43 5.45 -9.47
CA LEU A 118 -0.52 6.58 -9.31
C LEU A 118 -1.02 7.83 -10.03
N ARG A 119 -1.19 8.93 -9.29
CA ARG A 119 -1.58 10.23 -9.84
C ARG A 119 -0.36 11.03 -10.27
N ASP A 120 -0.32 11.40 -11.54
CA ASP A 120 0.75 12.26 -12.07
C ASP A 120 0.55 13.74 -11.68
N GLY A 121 1.55 14.57 -11.97
CA GLY A 121 1.52 16.01 -11.68
C GLY A 121 0.45 16.81 -12.45
N LYS A 122 -0.27 16.19 -13.40
CA LYS A 122 -1.40 16.78 -14.12
C LYS A 122 -2.75 16.31 -13.55
N GLY A 123 -2.74 15.45 -12.54
CA GLY A 123 -3.93 14.88 -11.94
C GLY A 123 -4.50 13.69 -12.71
N VAL A 124 -3.74 13.10 -13.64
CA VAL A 124 -4.15 11.88 -14.35
C VAL A 124 -3.68 10.67 -13.57
N GLU A 125 -4.59 9.73 -13.32
CA GLU A 125 -4.30 8.46 -12.69
C GLU A 125 -3.76 7.44 -13.71
N HIS A 126 -2.76 6.69 -13.28
CA HIS A 126 -2.12 5.62 -14.04
C HIS A 126 -2.03 4.38 -13.16
N GLU A 127 -2.63 3.29 -13.59
CA GLU A 127 -2.49 1.99 -12.93
C GLU A 127 -1.14 1.37 -13.33
N VAL A 128 -0.41 0.87 -12.33
CA VAL A 128 0.81 0.08 -12.51
C VAL A 128 0.66 -1.22 -11.74
N ASN A 129 0.75 -2.33 -12.46
CA ASN A 129 0.77 -3.63 -11.85
C ASN A 129 2.21 -4.07 -11.57
N VAL A 130 2.44 -4.61 -10.38
CA VAL A 130 3.74 -5.16 -9.97
C VAL A 130 3.56 -6.61 -9.58
N ASP A 131 4.36 -7.51 -10.15
CA ASP A 131 4.35 -8.93 -9.80
C ASP A 131 4.61 -9.11 -8.29
N ALA A 132 3.66 -9.70 -7.57
CA ALA A 132 3.74 -9.81 -6.12
C ALA A 132 4.73 -10.86 -5.62
N LYS A 133 5.29 -11.69 -6.51
CA LYS A 133 6.33 -12.68 -6.20
C LYS A 133 7.73 -12.11 -6.44
N THR A 134 7.92 -11.37 -7.53
CA THR A 134 9.25 -10.89 -7.98
C THR A 134 9.49 -9.42 -7.66
N GLY A 135 8.44 -8.60 -7.72
CA GLY A 135 8.51 -7.14 -7.59
C GLY A 135 8.79 -6.42 -8.91
N GLU A 136 8.67 -7.12 -10.04
CA GLU A 136 8.83 -6.53 -11.37
C GLU A 136 7.55 -5.82 -11.80
N ALA A 137 7.66 -4.56 -12.22
CA ALA A 137 6.55 -3.84 -12.84
C ALA A 137 6.27 -4.41 -14.23
N ARG A 138 5.00 -4.65 -14.56
CA ARG A 138 4.55 -5.23 -15.83
C ARG A 138 3.75 -4.26 -16.67
#